data_AF-A0A1G4H0Q0-F1
#
_entry.id   AF-A0A1G4H0Q0-F1
#
_cell.length_a   1.000
_cell.length_b   1.000
_cell.length_c   1.000
_cell.angle_alpha   90.00
_cell.angle_beta   90.00
_cell.angle_gamma   90.00
#
_symmetry.space_group_name_H-M   'P 1'
#
loop_
_entity.id
_entity.type
_entity.pdbx_description
1 polymer ?
#
loop_
_entity_poly.entity_id
_entity_poly.type
_entity_poly.pdbx_seq_one_letter_code
_entity_poly.pdbx_strand_id
1 'polypeptide(L)'
;MTVRREEDNKYDIFDYIETYEKYKYKENIEVDLNDSFRSCDTPEWSSNRYNGKLNILCKNFINFYNELYPPGTGNKDKTSNKHAEYLNFWFSNKLRSINIHLNGDESIYSSLKIILNTIDTNNRIKDKINKIEEDDYTKFDILNNLYTSYIKLENTENSTPNVQDYVTLNAKKCIDNFTNAINLYHKKNDDNFYKVLQKFSVLYKISKYRLAFFKKIEVNPLPLLEKEIAQKKLEDACNLLENILKAFPEYQKYDEFNKQTNKKDICIKYCDKIIHLKKKNKNIETICTKLATNLDNLSSMTSISANHSERCSYMNYWTYNIIMHTLNSISKNKENIYLLNVINNLLFDINDKLPKEKKCYYYINNDLDKWKEEKDLHDYFKNYSDIDKIAPDNSKNTDYCDYIIYINSLYEKYVHSCCTYFFNNPYWNDCKAYFNCEEQYNPHNLYLKLNCQELSSDKFKTLKRVTTPVPIDYKVILLTKMSPFFQNINLISDPFYMFTFGTFSLLGIFLILFILYKFSPAGRRFSKKQPKNKQKITHNLNEPNRQTSPKKEVNYVNKSSKKERIRIAYQTT
;
A
#
# COMPACT_ATOMS: atom_id res chain seq x y z
N MET A 1 7.06 0.90 -18.57
CA MET A 1 6.12 0.02 -17.84
C MET A 1 6.81 -1.31 -17.61
N THR A 2 7.50 -1.46 -16.49
CA THR A 2 8.00 -2.74 -16.01
C THR A 2 6.89 -3.36 -15.17
N VAL A 3 6.19 -4.35 -15.71
CA VAL A 3 5.33 -5.24 -14.92
C VAL A 3 6.25 -5.82 -13.84
N ARG A 4 6.02 -5.49 -12.56
CA ARG A 4 6.69 -6.14 -11.43
C ARG A 4 6.42 -7.64 -11.62
N ARG A 5 7.43 -8.42 -12.00
CA ARG A 5 7.34 -9.88 -11.91
C ARG A 5 7.07 -10.16 -10.44
N GLU A 6 5.94 -10.81 -10.14
CA GLU A 6 5.72 -11.42 -8.83
C GLU A 6 6.95 -12.29 -8.53
N GLU A 7 7.79 -11.87 -7.58
CA GLU A 7 8.71 -12.79 -6.93
C GLU A 7 7.81 -13.80 -6.18
N ASP A 8 7.84 -15.07 -6.60
CA ASP A 8 7.12 -16.13 -5.90
C ASP A 8 7.76 -16.32 -4.51
N ASN A 9 7.10 -15.81 -3.48
CA ASN A 9 7.49 -16.01 -2.10
C ASN A 9 6.86 -17.33 -1.62
N LYS A 10 7.68 -18.27 -1.14
CA LYS A 10 7.24 -19.59 -0.66
C LYS A 10 6.19 -19.55 0.46
N TYR A 11 6.11 -18.45 1.21
CA TYR A 11 5.12 -18.27 2.27
C TYR A 11 3.75 -17.81 1.74
N ASP A 12 3.65 -17.43 0.46
CA ASP A 12 2.40 -17.03 -0.19
C ASP A 12 1.42 -18.21 -0.36
N ILE A 13 1.80 -19.43 0.07
CA ILE A 13 0.86 -20.55 0.20
C ILE A 13 -0.32 -20.19 1.11
N PHE A 14 -0.12 -19.36 2.14
CA PHE A 14 -1.16 -18.97 3.08
C PHE A 14 -2.12 -17.92 2.54
N ASP A 15 -1.87 -17.37 1.35
CA ASP A 15 -2.84 -16.53 0.64
C ASP A 15 -4.18 -17.26 0.45
N TYR A 16 -4.16 -18.60 0.37
CA TYR A 16 -5.34 -19.45 0.15
C TYR A 16 -5.82 -20.17 1.43
N ILE A 17 -5.41 -19.72 2.61
CA ILE A 17 -5.72 -20.41 3.88
C ILE A 17 -7.21 -20.61 4.12
N GLU A 18 -8.06 -19.68 3.68
CA GLU A 18 -9.51 -19.79 3.83
C GLU A 18 -10.06 -20.98 3.04
N THR A 19 -9.55 -21.19 1.81
CA THR A 19 -9.86 -22.35 0.97
C THR A 19 -9.45 -23.64 1.69
N TYR A 20 -8.25 -23.67 2.27
CA TYR A 20 -7.73 -24.85 2.96
C TYR A 20 -8.51 -25.20 4.22
N GLU A 21 -8.82 -24.21 5.06
CA GLU A 21 -9.61 -24.43 6.27
C GLU A 21 -11.00 -24.96 5.94
N LYS A 22 -11.66 -24.43 4.90
CA LYS A 22 -12.97 -24.92 4.44
C LYS A 22 -12.95 -26.42 4.11
N TYR A 23 -11.91 -26.92 3.48
CA TYR A 23 -11.80 -28.35 3.15
C TYR A 23 -11.47 -29.22 4.34
N LYS A 24 -10.67 -28.73 5.30
CA LYS A 24 -10.44 -29.45 6.57
C LYS A 24 -11.74 -29.66 7.35
N TYR A 25 -12.68 -28.72 7.32
CA TYR A 25 -13.98 -28.92 7.98
C TYR A 25 -14.78 -30.09 7.39
N LYS A 26 -14.62 -30.40 6.10
CA LYS A 26 -15.27 -31.55 5.44
C LYS A 26 -14.64 -32.90 5.83
N GLU A 27 -13.42 -32.92 6.34
CA GLU A 27 -12.69 -34.12 6.80
C GLU A 27 -13.38 -34.78 8.03
N ASN A 28 -14.18 -34.01 8.80
CA ASN A 28 -14.82 -34.46 10.04
C ASN A 28 -16.19 -35.12 9.85
N ILE A 29 -16.71 -35.19 8.62
CA ILE A 29 -17.94 -35.93 8.33
C ILE A 29 -17.50 -37.36 8.02
N GLU A 30 -18.03 -38.36 8.74
CA GLU A 30 -17.83 -39.77 8.42
C GLU A 30 -18.11 -39.99 6.94
N VAL A 31 -17.04 -40.16 6.17
CA VAL A 31 -17.14 -40.49 4.76
C VAL A 31 -17.64 -41.92 4.71
N ASP A 32 -18.86 -42.10 4.23
CA ASP A 32 -19.39 -43.40 3.81
C ASP A 32 -18.32 -44.08 2.96
N LEU A 33 -17.76 -45.15 3.51
CA LEU A 33 -16.60 -45.90 3.01
C LEU A 33 -16.98 -46.68 1.75
N ASN A 34 -17.26 -45.99 0.63
CA ASN A 34 -17.42 -46.65 -0.66
C ASN A 34 -16.04 -46.97 -1.26
N ASP A 35 -15.57 -48.18 -0.94
CA ASP A 35 -14.80 -49.21 -1.68
C ASP A 35 -14.01 -48.93 -2.99
N SER A 36 -13.67 -47.69 -3.35
CA SER A 36 -12.79 -47.44 -4.52
C SER A 36 -11.60 -46.49 -4.29
N PHE A 37 -11.23 -46.22 -3.05
CA PHE A 37 -10.00 -45.46 -2.78
C PHE A 37 -8.76 -46.30 -3.13
N ARG A 38 -8.04 -45.86 -4.16
CA ARG A 38 -6.71 -46.36 -4.56
C ARG A 38 -5.81 -46.48 -3.32
N SER A 39 -5.15 -47.62 -3.19
CA SER A 39 -4.54 -48.14 -1.96
C SER A 39 -3.56 -47.16 -1.30
N CYS A 40 -3.85 -46.78 -0.04
CA CYS A 40 -2.82 -46.25 0.87
C CYS A 40 -1.94 -47.38 1.44
N ASP A 41 -2.24 -48.63 1.13
CA ASP A 41 -1.46 -49.77 1.56
C ASP A 41 -0.19 -49.89 0.70
N THR A 42 0.97 -49.71 1.33
CA THR A 42 2.27 -50.05 0.73
C THR A 42 2.98 -51.10 1.57
N PRO A 43 3.82 -51.96 0.96
CA PRO A 43 4.64 -52.92 1.70
C PRO A 43 5.54 -52.23 2.76
N GLU A 44 6.04 -51.02 2.46
CA GLU A 44 6.88 -50.27 3.41
C GLU A 44 6.09 -49.79 4.63
N TRP A 45 4.83 -49.37 4.48
CA TRP A 45 4.00 -48.96 5.62
C TRP A 45 3.44 -50.13 6.40
N SER A 46 3.22 -51.27 5.74
CA SER A 46 2.70 -52.50 6.34
C SER A 46 3.61 -53.07 7.43
N SER A 47 4.93 -52.83 7.32
CA SER A 47 5.93 -53.22 8.33
C SER A 47 6.17 -52.17 9.41
N ASN A 48 5.54 -50.99 9.29
CA ASN A 48 5.71 -49.88 10.22
C ASN A 48 4.74 -50.00 11.41
N ARG A 49 5.24 -49.84 12.64
CA ARG A 49 4.40 -49.84 13.87
C ARG A 49 3.29 -48.78 13.88
N TYR A 50 3.36 -47.79 12.99
CA TYR A 50 2.38 -46.72 12.85
C TYR A 50 1.44 -46.90 11.64
N ASN A 51 1.43 -48.07 11.00
CA ASN A 51 0.68 -48.36 9.76
C ASN A 51 -0.75 -47.79 9.77
N GLY A 52 -1.55 -48.07 10.82
CA GLY A 52 -2.92 -47.58 10.92
C GLY A 52 -3.04 -46.05 10.89
N LYS A 53 -2.12 -45.32 11.56
CA LYS A 53 -2.11 -43.84 11.56
C LYS A 53 -1.65 -43.28 10.22
N LEU A 54 -0.66 -43.91 9.57
CA LEU A 54 -0.17 -43.52 8.25
C LEU A 54 -1.24 -43.75 7.17
N ASN A 55 -1.98 -44.85 7.25
CA ASN A 55 -3.10 -45.13 6.36
C ASN A 55 -4.21 -44.07 6.48
N ILE A 56 -4.58 -43.67 7.69
CA ILE A 56 -5.55 -42.57 7.91
C ILE A 56 -5.01 -41.27 7.33
N LEU A 57 -3.75 -40.92 7.63
CA LEU A 57 -3.12 -39.71 7.12
C LEU A 57 -3.10 -39.66 5.58
N CYS A 58 -2.78 -40.78 4.93
CA CYS A 58 -2.80 -40.88 3.47
C CYS A 58 -4.20 -40.72 2.88
N LYS A 59 -5.22 -41.37 3.45
CA LYS A 59 -6.61 -41.20 3.00
C LYS A 59 -7.04 -39.74 3.08
N ASN A 60 -6.70 -39.07 4.19
CA ASN A 60 -7.00 -37.65 4.38
C ASN A 60 -6.22 -36.77 3.38
N PHE A 61 -4.97 -37.10 3.09
CA PHE A 61 -4.19 -36.44 2.05
C PHE A 61 -4.85 -36.54 0.68
N ILE A 62 -5.29 -37.75 0.28
CA ILE A 62 -5.94 -37.99 -1.02
C ILE A 62 -7.25 -37.21 -1.13
N ASN A 63 -8.06 -37.22 -0.07
CA ASN A 63 -9.29 -36.43 -0.01
C ASN A 63 -9.00 -34.94 -0.19
N PHE A 64 -8.00 -34.43 0.52
CA PHE A 64 -7.64 -33.02 0.43
C PHE A 64 -7.06 -32.66 -0.96
N TYR A 65 -6.27 -33.54 -1.56
CA TYR A 65 -5.82 -33.42 -2.95
C TYR A 65 -7.01 -33.33 -3.92
N ASN A 66 -7.99 -34.23 -3.81
CA ASN A 66 -9.14 -34.26 -4.71
C ASN A 66 -10.01 -32.97 -4.61
N GLU A 67 -10.16 -32.41 -3.40
CA GLU A 67 -10.86 -31.14 -3.21
C GLU A 67 -10.09 -29.95 -3.83
N LEU A 68 -8.75 -29.97 -3.76
CA LEU A 68 -7.90 -28.92 -4.37
C LEU A 68 -7.74 -29.08 -5.88
N TYR A 69 -7.95 -30.28 -6.40
CA TYR A 69 -7.68 -30.64 -7.80
C TYR A 69 -8.84 -31.39 -8.47
N PRO A 70 -10.05 -30.81 -8.51
CA PRO A 70 -11.24 -31.51 -9.00
C PRO A 70 -11.07 -31.97 -10.47
N PRO A 71 -11.68 -33.11 -10.86
CA PRO A 71 -11.60 -33.65 -12.22
C PRO A 71 -12.06 -32.62 -13.27
N GLY A 72 -11.39 -32.58 -14.42
CA GLY A 72 -11.74 -31.66 -15.51
C GLY A 72 -11.15 -30.25 -15.42
N THR A 73 -10.41 -29.92 -14.35
CA THR A 73 -9.65 -28.66 -14.27
C THR A 73 -8.29 -28.80 -14.97
N GLY A 74 -8.08 -28.12 -16.09
CA GLY A 74 -6.75 -28.04 -16.72
C GLY A 74 -5.82 -27.16 -15.88
N ASN A 75 -4.65 -27.66 -15.46
CA ASN A 75 -3.70 -26.87 -14.66
C ASN A 75 -2.31 -26.80 -15.29
N LYS A 76 -1.92 -25.57 -15.63
CA LYS A 76 -0.52 -25.10 -15.70
C LYS A 76 -0.41 -23.66 -15.15
N ASP A 77 -1.15 -23.33 -14.08
CA ASP A 77 -1.16 -21.96 -13.54
C ASP A 77 -0.54 -21.88 -12.13
N LYS A 78 -0.06 -20.69 -11.75
CA LYS A 78 0.71 -20.42 -10.51
C LYS A 78 0.02 -20.91 -9.23
N THR A 79 -1.31 -20.84 -9.18
CA THR A 79 -2.12 -21.30 -8.03
C THR A 79 -1.95 -22.80 -7.77
N SER A 80 -1.75 -23.61 -8.82
CA SER A 80 -1.50 -25.06 -8.69
C SER A 80 -0.19 -25.35 -7.96
N ASN A 81 0.82 -24.50 -8.05
CA ASN A 81 2.07 -24.70 -7.29
C ASN A 81 1.84 -24.46 -5.79
N LYS A 82 1.13 -23.38 -5.46
CA LYS A 82 0.82 -23.02 -4.06
C LYS A 82 -0.01 -24.08 -3.36
N HIS A 83 -0.96 -24.71 -4.06
CA HIS A 83 -1.74 -25.84 -3.51
C HIS A 83 -0.86 -27.06 -3.23
N ALA A 84 0.07 -27.39 -4.12
CA ALA A 84 1.00 -28.50 -3.92
C ALA A 84 1.93 -28.27 -2.71
N GLU A 85 2.47 -27.05 -2.59
CA GLU A 85 3.33 -26.66 -1.47
C GLU A 85 2.56 -26.69 -0.14
N TYR A 86 1.32 -26.20 -0.12
CA TYR A 86 0.48 -26.31 1.08
C TYR A 86 0.16 -27.76 1.45
N LEU A 87 -0.14 -28.63 0.47
CA LEU A 87 -0.34 -30.06 0.73
C LEU A 87 0.92 -30.71 1.35
N ASN A 88 2.11 -30.34 0.86
CA ASN A 88 3.36 -30.82 1.42
C ASN A 88 3.52 -30.38 2.89
N PHE A 89 3.26 -29.10 3.18
CA PHE A 89 3.27 -28.57 4.55
C PHE A 89 2.23 -29.26 5.43
N TRP A 90 0.99 -29.40 4.95
CA TRP A 90 -0.10 -30.05 5.68
C TRP A 90 0.27 -31.49 6.06
N PHE A 91 0.82 -32.26 5.12
CA PHE A 91 1.27 -33.62 5.37
C PHE A 91 2.38 -33.65 6.43
N SER A 92 3.40 -32.80 6.27
CA SER A 92 4.52 -32.70 7.22
C SER A 92 4.07 -32.35 8.64
N ASN A 93 3.14 -31.40 8.78
CA ASN A 93 2.57 -31.01 10.07
C ASN A 93 1.79 -32.16 10.73
N LYS A 94 0.92 -32.82 9.96
CA LYS A 94 0.17 -33.99 10.46
C LYS A 94 1.09 -35.16 10.81
N LEU A 95 2.12 -35.41 10.01
CA LEU A 95 3.10 -36.46 10.27
C LEU A 95 3.82 -36.25 11.61
N ARG A 96 4.23 -35.00 11.91
CA ARG A 96 4.87 -34.66 13.19
C ARG A 96 3.96 -34.89 14.39
N SER A 97 2.64 -34.70 14.24
CA SER A 97 1.67 -35.00 15.31
C SER A 97 1.56 -36.49 15.66
N ILE A 98 2.04 -37.38 14.79
CA ILE A 98 2.06 -38.84 15.03
C ILE A 98 3.23 -39.26 15.95
N ASN A 99 4.18 -38.35 16.26
CA ASN A 99 5.35 -38.55 17.11
C ASN A 99 6.24 -39.72 16.63
N ILE A 100 6.57 -39.72 15.34
CA ILE A 100 7.46 -40.70 14.72
C ILE A 100 8.91 -40.28 15.02
N HIS A 101 9.72 -41.16 15.62
CA HIS A 101 11.15 -40.90 15.78
C HIS A 101 11.82 -40.80 14.40
N LEU A 102 12.60 -39.73 14.21
CA LEU A 102 13.19 -39.15 12.99
C LEU A 102 13.91 -40.08 11.98
N ASN A 103 14.03 -41.38 12.23
CA ASN A 103 14.76 -42.31 11.36
C ASN A 103 13.89 -42.96 10.26
N GLY A 104 12.59 -42.62 10.17
CA GLY A 104 11.65 -43.19 9.19
C GLY A 104 11.12 -42.24 8.12
N ASP A 105 11.44 -40.94 8.19
CA ASP A 105 10.79 -39.92 7.36
C ASP A 105 11.01 -40.16 5.86
N GLU A 106 12.24 -40.48 5.44
CA GLU A 106 12.55 -40.69 4.02
C GLU A 106 11.77 -41.86 3.42
N SER A 107 11.60 -42.95 4.19
CA SER A 107 10.80 -44.10 3.78
C SER A 107 9.32 -43.73 3.65
N ILE A 108 8.79 -42.90 4.56
CA ILE A 108 7.40 -42.44 4.52
C ILE A 108 7.14 -41.55 3.30
N TYR A 109 7.99 -40.56 3.05
CA TYR A 109 7.85 -39.69 1.87
C TYR A 109 8.04 -40.49 0.56
N SER A 110 8.94 -41.47 0.53
CA SER A 110 9.13 -42.32 -0.65
C SER A 110 7.89 -43.17 -0.95
N SER A 111 7.31 -43.77 0.09
CA SER A 111 6.07 -44.54 -0.02
C SER A 111 4.90 -43.67 -0.47
N LEU A 112 4.78 -42.46 0.10
CA LEU A 112 3.76 -41.50 -0.32
C LEU A 112 3.92 -41.14 -1.79
N LYS A 113 5.15 -40.87 -2.29
CA LYS A 113 5.39 -40.60 -3.71
C LYS A 113 4.91 -41.72 -4.62
N ILE A 114 5.11 -42.99 -4.22
CA ILE A 114 4.62 -44.15 -4.98
C ILE A 114 3.08 -44.10 -5.07
N ILE A 115 2.40 -43.89 -3.94
CA ILE A 115 0.93 -43.75 -3.91
C ILE A 115 0.48 -42.59 -4.80
N LEU A 116 1.12 -41.42 -4.69
CA LEU A 116 0.74 -40.22 -5.43
C LEU A 116 0.92 -40.39 -6.94
N ASN A 117 1.90 -41.15 -7.42
CA ASN A 117 2.04 -41.47 -8.85
C ASN A 117 0.81 -42.19 -9.42
N THR A 118 0.04 -42.91 -8.59
CA THR A 118 -1.19 -43.60 -9.02
C THR A 118 -2.41 -42.68 -9.06
N ILE A 119 -2.37 -41.54 -8.38
CA ILE A 119 -3.52 -40.64 -8.20
C ILE A 119 -3.34 -39.37 -9.03
N ASP A 120 -2.14 -38.78 -9.00
CA ASP A 120 -1.78 -37.56 -9.72
C ASP A 120 -1.39 -37.84 -11.17
N THR A 121 -2.31 -38.43 -11.93
CA THR A 121 -2.13 -38.78 -13.36
C THR A 121 -1.74 -37.60 -14.26
N ASN A 122 -2.00 -36.37 -13.82
CA ASN A 122 -1.65 -35.14 -14.52
C ASN A 122 -0.33 -34.49 -14.05
N ASN A 123 0.42 -35.14 -13.17
CA ASN A 123 1.69 -34.66 -12.60
C ASN A 123 1.60 -33.24 -12.00
N ARG A 124 0.49 -32.89 -11.33
CA ARG A 124 0.24 -31.57 -10.73
C ARG A 124 1.10 -31.33 -9.48
N ILE A 125 1.35 -32.38 -8.71
CA ILE A 125 2.13 -32.38 -7.46
C ILE A 125 3.41 -33.23 -7.54
N LYS A 126 3.70 -33.82 -8.71
CA LYS A 126 4.93 -34.57 -8.95
C LYS A 126 6.17 -33.78 -8.50
N ASP A 127 7.04 -34.46 -7.74
CA ASP A 127 8.29 -33.94 -7.16
C ASP A 127 8.14 -32.77 -6.17
N LYS A 128 6.92 -32.36 -5.80
CA LYS A 128 6.66 -31.24 -4.86
C LYS A 128 6.42 -31.67 -3.42
N ILE A 129 6.18 -32.96 -3.17
CA ILE A 129 5.93 -33.52 -1.84
C ILE A 129 7.24 -34.12 -1.29
N ASN A 130 7.91 -33.39 -0.41
CA ASN A 130 9.22 -33.72 0.14
C ASN A 130 9.33 -33.27 1.60
N LYS A 131 10.26 -33.87 2.35
CA LYS A 131 10.57 -33.44 3.71
C LYS A 131 10.94 -31.95 3.72
N ILE A 132 10.27 -31.20 4.58
CA ILE A 132 10.52 -29.77 4.78
C ILE A 132 11.62 -29.62 5.83
N GLU A 133 12.62 -28.77 5.54
CA GLU A 133 13.66 -28.41 6.48
C GLU A 133 13.08 -27.81 7.78
N GLU A 134 13.73 -28.03 8.91
CA GLU A 134 13.18 -27.66 10.22
C GLU A 134 12.95 -26.15 10.38
N ASP A 135 13.86 -25.33 9.84
CA ASP A 135 13.76 -23.87 9.88
C ASP A 135 12.54 -23.37 9.08
N ASP A 136 12.31 -23.95 7.91
CA ASP A 136 11.17 -23.63 7.05
C ASP A 136 9.87 -24.15 7.64
N TYR A 137 9.86 -25.37 8.17
CA TYR A 137 8.72 -25.94 8.86
C TYR A 137 8.27 -25.04 10.03
N THR A 138 9.20 -24.58 10.85
CA THR A 138 8.92 -23.72 12.01
C THR A 138 8.23 -22.43 11.57
N LYS A 139 8.71 -21.81 10.48
CA LYS A 139 8.09 -20.60 9.90
C LYS A 139 6.71 -20.90 9.32
N PHE A 140 6.54 -22.01 8.60
CA PHE A 140 5.23 -22.42 8.08
C PHE A 140 4.23 -22.72 9.19
N ASP A 141 4.63 -23.38 10.27
CA ASP A 141 3.75 -23.69 11.40
C ASP A 141 3.27 -22.42 12.10
N ILE A 142 4.19 -21.49 12.41
CA ILE A 142 3.84 -20.19 12.98
C ILE A 142 2.84 -19.45 12.10
N LEU A 143 3.10 -19.37 10.79
CA LEU A 143 2.21 -18.71 9.84
C LEU A 143 0.86 -19.42 9.73
N ASN A 144 0.83 -20.75 9.70
CA ASN A 144 -0.41 -21.52 9.69
C ASN A 144 -1.25 -21.22 10.94
N ASN A 145 -0.66 -21.23 12.13
CA ASN A 145 -1.36 -20.94 13.39
C ASN A 145 -1.86 -19.48 13.43
N LEU A 146 -1.06 -18.56 12.89
CA LEU A 146 -1.40 -17.15 12.76
C LEU A 146 -2.60 -16.93 11.82
N TYR A 147 -2.54 -17.46 10.61
CA TYR A 147 -3.59 -17.32 9.59
C TYR A 147 -4.87 -18.09 9.94
N THR A 148 -4.78 -19.29 10.53
CA THR A 148 -5.97 -20.03 10.97
C THR A 148 -6.68 -19.34 12.14
N SER A 149 -5.94 -18.73 13.06
CA SER A 149 -6.52 -17.90 14.13
C SER A 149 -7.19 -16.65 13.53
N TYR A 150 -6.60 -16.05 12.51
CA TYR A 150 -7.18 -14.93 11.77
C TYR A 150 -8.49 -15.29 11.06
N ILE A 151 -8.56 -16.42 10.36
CA ILE A 151 -9.79 -16.86 9.68
C ILE A 151 -10.94 -17.06 10.69
N LYS A 152 -10.65 -17.55 11.90
CA LYS A 152 -11.63 -17.65 12.98
C LYS A 152 -12.17 -16.29 13.44
N LEU A 153 -11.35 -15.22 13.36
CA LEU A 153 -11.79 -13.85 13.64
C LEU A 153 -12.72 -13.31 12.55
N GLU A 154 -12.43 -13.58 11.27
CA GLU A 154 -13.27 -13.12 10.16
C GLU A 154 -14.62 -13.87 10.12
N ASN A 155 -14.61 -15.18 10.37
CA ASN A 155 -15.78 -16.06 10.20
C ASN A 155 -16.70 -16.17 11.41
N THR A 156 -16.57 -15.29 12.42
CA THR A 156 -17.46 -15.37 13.59
C THR A 156 -18.89 -14.94 13.22
N GLU A 157 -19.81 -15.89 13.09
CA GLU A 157 -21.23 -15.61 12.89
C GLU A 157 -21.88 -15.04 14.17
N ASN A 158 -22.89 -14.18 14.00
CA ASN A 158 -23.64 -13.52 15.09
C ASN A 158 -24.37 -14.50 16.04
N SER A 159 -24.44 -15.78 15.70
CA SER A 159 -25.21 -16.83 16.38
C SER A 159 -24.42 -17.61 17.44
N THR A 160 -23.11 -17.37 17.62
CA THR A 160 -22.31 -18.08 18.63
C THR A 160 -22.58 -17.53 20.03
N PRO A 161 -22.98 -18.37 21.02
CA PRO A 161 -22.96 -17.96 22.41
C PRO A 161 -21.53 -17.55 22.77
N ASN A 162 -21.37 -16.37 23.36
CA ASN A 162 -20.07 -15.86 23.80
C ASN A 162 -19.08 -15.43 22.69
N VAL A 163 -19.59 -14.80 21.62
CA VAL A 163 -18.80 -14.20 20.51
C VAL A 163 -17.58 -13.42 21.00
N GLN A 164 -17.74 -12.61 22.06
CA GLN A 164 -16.69 -11.75 22.60
C GLN A 164 -15.47 -12.56 23.05
N ASP A 165 -15.68 -13.60 23.85
CA ASP A 165 -14.59 -14.43 24.37
C ASP A 165 -13.91 -15.22 23.24
N TYR A 166 -14.70 -15.73 22.29
CA TYR A 166 -14.16 -16.42 21.11
C TYR A 166 -13.28 -15.50 20.25
N VAL A 167 -13.74 -14.30 19.96
CA VAL A 167 -12.99 -13.30 19.18
C VAL A 167 -11.73 -12.87 19.96
N THR A 168 -11.87 -12.58 21.25
CA THR A 168 -10.74 -12.15 22.09
C THR A 168 -9.66 -13.23 22.19
N LEU A 169 -10.06 -14.50 22.33
CA LEU A 169 -9.15 -15.64 22.38
C LEU A 169 -8.38 -15.80 21.06
N ASN A 170 -9.05 -15.74 19.91
CA ASN A 170 -8.37 -15.88 18.62
C ASN A 170 -7.49 -14.65 18.30
N ALA A 171 -7.87 -13.46 18.76
CA ALA A 171 -7.04 -12.25 18.63
C ALA A 171 -5.76 -12.39 19.46
N LYS A 172 -5.86 -12.90 20.69
CA LYS A 172 -4.69 -13.24 21.52
C LYS A 172 -3.77 -14.25 20.82
N LYS A 173 -4.33 -15.33 20.24
CA LYS A 173 -3.54 -16.29 19.46
C LYS A 173 -2.83 -15.66 18.26
N CYS A 174 -3.46 -14.69 17.60
CA CYS A 174 -2.79 -13.94 16.53
C CYS A 174 -1.61 -13.15 17.09
N ILE A 175 -1.79 -12.42 18.19
CA ILE A 175 -0.74 -11.63 18.84
C ILE A 175 0.44 -12.50 19.30
N ASP A 176 0.16 -13.62 19.94
CA ASP A 176 1.19 -14.54 20.47
C ASP A 176 2.02 -15.14 19.32
N ASN A 177 1.36 -15.67 18.28
CA ASN A 177 2.06 -16.22 17.12
C ASN A 177 2.83 -15.15 16.33
N PHE A 178 2.27 -13.93 16.23
CA PHE A 178 2.95 -12.82 15.55
C PHE A 178 4.19 -12.37 16.32
N THR A 179 4.12 -12.33 17.65
CA THR A 179 5.28 -12.05 18.52
C THR A 179 6.38 -13.09 18.33
N ASN A 180 6.02 -14.38 18.30
CA ASN A 180 6.97 -15.46 18.04
C ASN A 180 7.60 -15.33 16.65
N ALA A 181 6.81 -14.95 15.64
CA ALA A 181 7.30 -14.73 14.29
C ALA A 181 8.30 -13.58 14.22
N ILE A 182 8.01 -12.45 14.88
CA ILE A 182 8.93 -11.30 14.99
C ILE A 182 10.26 -11.76 15.62
N ASN A 183 10.19 -12.44 16.76
CA ASN A 183 11.38 -12.94 17.46
C ASN A 183 12.22 -13.89 16.57
N LEU A 184 11.57 -14.73 15.77
CA LEU A 184 12.25 -15.63 14.84
C LEU A 184 12.90 -14.85 13.69
N TYR A 185 12.22 -13.83 13.15
CA TYR A 185 12.76 -12.95 12.12
C TYR A 185 14.03 -12.24 12.60
N HIS A 186 14.05 -11.66 13.81
CA HIS A 186 15.25 -11.01 14.35
C HIS A 186 16.45 -11.94 14.46
N LYS A 187 16.23 -13.25 14.68
CA LYS A 187 17.31 -14.23 14.80
C LYS A 187 17.86 -14.70 13.45
N LYS A 188 17.03 -14.72 12.41
CA LYS A 188 17.34 -15.40 11.13
C LYS A 188 17.46 -14.46 9.94
N ASN A 189 16.94 -13.23 10.05
CA ASN A 189 16.93 -12.19 9.02
C ASN A 189 16.39 -12.67 7.65
N ASP A 190 15.22 -13.31 7.67
CA ASP A 190 14.54 -13.80 6.46
C ASP A 190 13.56 -12.75 5.92
N ASP A 191 13.97 -12.03 4.88
CA ASP A 191 13.17 -10.97 4.24
C ASP A 191 11.84 -11.48 3.69
N ASN A 192 11.80 -12.71 3.15
CA ASN A 192 10.57 -13.28 2.60
C ASN A 192 9.56 -13.60 3.71
N PHE A 193 10.05 -14.09 4.85
CA PHE A 193 9.23 -14.30 6.03
C PHE A 193 8.67 -12.98 6.57
N TYR A 194 9.52 -11.96 6.68
CA TYR A 194 9.11 -10.62 7.12
C TYR A 194 8.07 -9.98 6.20
N LYS A 195 8.25 -10.06 4.87
CA LYS A 195 7.24 -9.62 3.88
C LYS A 195 5.86 -10.24 4.15
N VAL A 196 5.78 -11.51 4.55
CA VAL A 196 4.50 -12.18 4.86
C VAL A 196 3.92 -11.72 6.20
N LEU A 197 4.75 -11.46 7.22
CA LEU A 197 4.27 -10.86 8.47
C LEU A 197 3.68 -9.47 8.24
N GLN A 198 4.24 -8.70 7.32
CA GLN A 198 3.67 -7.41 6.93
C GLN A 198 2.32 -7.55 6.26
N LYS A 199 2.19 -8.46 5.27
CA LYS A 199 0.89 -8.78 4.64
C LYS A 199 -0.15 -9.14 5.70
N PHE A 200 0.21 -10.01 6.64
CA PHE A 200 -0.68 -10.40 7.74
C PHE A 200 -1.07 -9.22 8.64
N SER A 201 -0.13 -8.34 8.98
CA SER A 201 -0.39 -7.18 9.85
C SER A 201 -1.48 -6.27 9.28
N VAL A 202 -1.50 -6.10 7.96
CA VAL A 202 -2.52 -5.34 7.25
C VAL A 202 -3.87 -6.04 7.32
N LEU A 203 -3.90 -7.35 7.08
CA LEU A 203 -5.13 -8.15 7.20
C LEU A 203 -5.73 -8.04 8.61
N TYR A 204 -4.91 -8.22 9.66
CA TYR A 204 -5.35 -8.11 11.04
C TYR A 204 -5.83 -6.68 11.38
N LYS A 205 -5.13 -5.64 10.92
CA LYS A 205 -5.54 -4.24 11.13
C LYS A 205 -6.93 -3.97 10.54
N ILE A 206 -7.20 -4.45 9.32
CA ILE A 206 -8.50 -4.33 8.67
C ILE A 206 -9.57 -5.07 9.49
N SER A 207 -9.28 -6.29 9.93
CA SER A 207 -10.20 -7.11 10.72
C SER A 207 -10.51 -6.49 12.08
N LYS A 208 -9.50 -5.99 12.80
CA LYS A 208 -9.67 -5.22 14.04
C LYS A 208 -10.60 -4.02 13.82
N TYR A 209 -10.39 -3.24 12.76
CA TYR A 209 -11.26 -2.12 12.42
C TYR A 209 -12.70 -2.57 12.16
N ARG A 210 -12.89 -3.65 11.38
CA ARG A 210 -14.22 -4.21 11.11
C ARG A 210 -14.92 -4.69 12.37
N LEU A 211 -14.22 -5.40 13.26
CA LEU A 211 -14.75 -5.89 14.54
C LEU A 211 -15.21 -4.72 15.42
N ALA A 212 -14.38 -3.67 15.55
CA ALA A 212 -14.74 -2.49 16.33
C ALA A 212 -15.93 -1.74 15.73
N PHE A 213 -15.95 -1.58 14.40
CA PHE A 213 -16.99 -0.79 13.72
C PHE A 213 -18.35 -1.52 13.68
N PHE A 214 -18.37 -2.75 13.15
CA PHE A 214 -19.60 -3.52 12.90
C PHE A 214 -20.05 -4.35 14.10
N LYS A 215 -19.12 -4.99 14.83
CA LYS A 215 -19.46 -5.88 15.95
C LYS A 215 -19.34 -5.21 17.33
N LYS A 216 -18.79 -3.98 17.40
CA LYS A 216 -18.50 -3.27 18.65
C LYS A 216 -17.55 -4.05 19.59
N ILE A 217 -16.68 -4.88 19.01
CA ILE A 217 -15.69 -5.68 19.72
C ILE A 217 -14.31 -5.05 19.52
N GLU A 218 -13.67 -4.64 20.61
CA GLU A 218 -12.30 -4.12 20.58
C GLU A 218 -11.30 -5.24 20.88
N VAL A 219 -10.23 -5.29 20.07
CA VAL A 219 -9.11 -6.22 20.25
C VAL A 219 -7.78 -5.48 20.24
N ASN A 220 -6.80 -6.03 20.96
CA ASN A 220 -5.46 -5.46 21.06
C ASN A 220 -4.78 -5.40 19.67
N PRO A 221 -3.98 -4.35 19.38
CA PRO A 221 -3.19 -4.29 18.16
C PRO A 221 -2.08 -5.35 18.19
N LEU A 222 -1.57 -5.73 17.02
CA LEU A 222 -0.34 -6.51 16.93
C LEU A 222 0.86 -5.68 17.42
N PRO A 223 1.90 -6.32 17.97
CA PRO A 223 3.16 -5.64 18.27
C PRO A 223 3.76 -5.01 17.01
N LEU A 224 4.47 -3.89 17.19
CA LEU A 224 5.08 -3.14 16.08
C LEU A 224 6.26 -3.90 15.49
N LEU A 225 6.38 -3.88 14.17
CA LEU A 225 7.38 -4.63 13.38
C LEU A 225 8.78 -3.98 13.35
N GLU A 226 9.21 -3.40 14.48
CA GLU A 226 10.35 -2.48 14.69
C GLU A 226 10.00 -1.01 14.41
N LYS A 227 9.69 -0.25 15.48
CA LYS A 227 9.66 1.22 15.47
C LYS A 227 10.63 1.82 16.50
N GLU A 228 11.16 0.99 17.40
CA GLU A 228 11.88 1.43 18.60
C GLU A 228 13.40 1.41 18.44
N ILE A 229 13.94 0.87 17.34
CA ILE A 229 15.38 0.86 17.06
C ILE A 229 15.84 2.14 16.31
N ALA A 230 14.95 2.78 15.56
CA ALA A 230 15.27 3.93 14.71
C ALA A 230 15.51 5.25 15.49
N GLN A 231 14.89 5.44 16.65
CA GLN A 231 14.98 6.70 17.39
C GLN A 231 16.30 6.91 18.15
N LYS A 232 17.02 5.83 18.50
CA LYS A 232 18.25 5.93 19.32
C LYS A 232 19.54 6.08 18.49
N LYS A 233 19.47 5.92 17.16
CA LYS A 233 20.62 6.04 16.24
C LYS A 233 20.77 7.43 15.60
N LEU A 234 19.81 8.33 15.81
CA LEU A 234 19.67 9.56 15.03
C LEU A 234 20.57 10.72 15.49
N GLU A 235 21.01 10.71 16.75
CA GLU A 235 21.71 11.85 17.37
C GLU A 235 23.22 11.89 17.02
N ASP A 236 23.85 10.73 16.84
CA ASP A 236 25.31 10.62 16.58
C ASP A 236 25.69 10.83 15.09
N ALA A 237 24.80 10.52 14.15
CA ALA A 237 25.10 10.57 12.70
C ALA A 237 25.02 11.97 12.08
N CYS A 238 24.43 12.92 12.80
CA CYS A 238 23.99 14.22 12.29
C CYS A 238 25.12 15.18 11.86
N ASN A 239 26.37 14.98 12.32
CA ASN A 239 27.51 15.85 12.02
C ASN A 239 28.49 15.24 10.99
N LEU A 240 28.46 13.92 10.78
CA LEU A 240 29.34 13.22 9.82
C LEU A 240 28.83 13.36 8.37
N LEU A 241 27.52 13.48 8.23
CA LEU A 241 26.75 13.52 6.98
C LEU A 241 27.18 14.63 6.00
N GLU A 242 27.35 15.85 6.50
CA GLU A 242 27.56 17.02 5.64
C GLU A 242 28.89 16.94 4.89
N ASN A 243 29.91 16.29 5.48
CA ASN A 243 31.25 16.20 4.89
C ASN A 243 31.31 15.22 3.72
N ILE A 244 30.56 14.12 3.78
CA ILE A 244 30.47 13.14 2.69
C ILE A 244 29.80 13.78 1.48
N LEU A 245 28.66 14.45 1.70
CA LEU A 245 27.86 15.00 0.61
C LEU A 245 28.49 16.24 -0.05
N LYS A 246 29.27 17.04 0.67
CA LYS A 246 29.97 18.22 0.12
C LYS A 246 30.89 17.92 -1.07
N ALA A 247 31.40 16.69 -1.18
CA ALA A 247 32.25 16.28 -2.28
C ALA A 247 31.48 16.08 -3.60
N PHE A 248 30.15 15.96 -3.56
CA PHE A 248 29.34 15.62 -4.72
C PHE A 248 28.76 16.85 -5.45
N PRO A 249 28.62 16.80 -6.80
CA PRO A 249 28.10 17.91 -7.58
C PRO A 249 26.67 18.31 -7.20
N GLU A 250 25.82 17.37 -6.81
CA GLU A 250 24.43 17.66 -6.44
C GLU A 250 24.33 18.51 -5.17
N TYR A 251 25.26 18.35 -4.20
CA TYR A 251 25.31 19.20 -3.01
C TYR A 251 25.81 20.61 -3.35
N GLN A 252 26.77 20.74 -4.27
CA GLN A 252 27.31 22.03 -4.69
C GLN A 252 26.27 22.94 -5.37
N LYS A 253 25.14 22.39 -5.84
CA LYS A 253 24.02 23.18 -6.39
C LYS A 253 23.46 24.19 -5.39
N TYR A 254 23.54 23.92 -4.09
CA TYR A 254 23.11 24.88 -3.07
C TYR A 254 23.94 26.18 -3.07
N ASP A 255 25.18 26.13 -3.57
CA ASP A 255 26.06 27.31 -3.65
C ASP A 255 25.56 28.34 -4.69
N GLU A 256 24.79 27.90 -5.69
CA GLU A 256 24.20 28.79 -6.69
C GLU A 256 23.29 29.85 -6.06
N PHE A 257 22.62 29.51 -4.96
CA PHE A 257 21.78 30.44 -4.19
C PHE A 257 22.59 31.46 -3.39
N ASN A 258 23.84 31.15 -3.05
CA ASN A 258 24.72 32.05 -2.32
C ASN A 258 25.48 33.02 -3.24
N LYS A 259 25.59 32.71 -4.55
CA LYS A 259 26.26 33.55 -5.56
C LYS A 259 25.45 34.76 -6.03
N GLN A 260 24.14 34.78 -5.78
CA GLN A 260 23.26 35.84 -6.28
C GLN A 260 23.54 37.19 -5.63
N THR A 261 23.64 38.24 -6.44
CA THR A 261 23.80 39.61 -5.95
C THR A 261 22.43 40.20 -5.60
N ASN A 262 22.34 40.79 -4.41
CA ASN A 262 21.12 41.41 -3.91
C ASN A 262 20.68 42.56 -4.83
N LYS A 263 19.54 42.39 -5.49
CA LYS A 263 18.96 43.40 -6.39
C LYS A 263 18.04 44.35 -5.61
N LYS A 264 18.36 45.64 -5.61
CA LYS A 264 17.66 46.67 -4.81
C LYS A 264 16.18 46.82 -5.24
N ASP A 265 15.90 46.72 -6.53
CA ASP A 265 14.56 46.73 -7.11
C ASP A 265 13.71 45.53 -6.68
N ILE A 266 14.28 44.33 -6.63
CA ILE A 266 13.63 43.11 -6.11
C ILE A 266 13.35 43.27 -4.60
N CYS A 267 14.32 43.78 -3.84
CA CYS A 267 14.15 44.04 -2.42
C CYS A 267 12.97 44.98 -2.15
N ILE A 268 12.89 46.12 -2.86
CA ILE A 268 11.76 47.06 -2.74
C ILE A 268 10.44 46.36 -3.11
N LYS A 269 10.41 45.62 -4.23
CA LYS A 269 9.20 44.95 -4.71
C LYS A 269 8.57 43.97 -3.71
N TYR A 270 9.39 43.30 -2.89
CA TYR A 270 8.95 42.18 -2.06
C TYR A 270 9.11 42.40 -0.55
N CYS A 271 10.05 43.22 -0.11
CA CYS A 271 10.40 43.36 1.31
C CYS A 271 9.69 44.51 2.03
N ASP A 272 8.99 45.41 1.32
CA ASP A 272 8.37 46.61 1.90
C ASP A 272 7.50 46.31 3.13
N LYS A 273 6.71 45.23 3.10
CA LYS A 273 5.81 44.83 4.18
C LYS A 273 6.53 44.45 5.48
N ILE A 274 7.80 44.05 5.42
CA ILE A 274 8.56 43.58 6.59
C ILE A 274 9.69 44.54 7.02
N ILE A 275 9.85 45.68 6.33
CA ILE A 275 10.85 46.72 6.67
C ILE A 275 10.70 47.19 8.12
N HIS A 276 9.46 47.30 8.63
CA HIS A 276 9.21 47.71 10.01
C HIS A 276 9.83 46.78 11.06
N LEU A 277 10.11 45.52 10.69
CA LEU A 277 10.70 44.49 11.55
C LEU A 277 12.22 44.53 11.62
N LYS A 278 12.87 45.24 10.67
CA LYS A 278 14.31 45.50 10.69
C LYS A 278 14.77 46.12 12.01
N LYS A 279 13.94 46.95 12.63
CA LYS A 279 14.23 47.58 13.94
C LYS A 279 14.34 46.56 15.08
N LYS A 280 13.65 45.42 14.97
CA LYS A 280 13.67 44.35 15.97
C LYS A 280 14.74 43.30 15.68
N ASN A 281 14.94 42.94 14.41
CA ASN A 281 15.96 41.97 14.01
C ASN A 281 16.54 42.35 12.64
N LYS A 282 17.83 42.73 12.63
CA LYS A 282 18.54 43.15 11.41
C LYS A 282 18.69 42.02 10.40
N ASN A 283 18.63 40.75 10.82
CA ASN A 283 18.76 39.60 9.93
C ASN A 283 17.55 39.44 8.99
N ILE A 284 16.38 39.99 9.34
CA ILE A 284 15.15 39.90 8.53
C ILE A 284 15.32 40.54 7.16
N GLU A 285 16.00 41.69 7.08
CA GLU A 285 16.25 42.38 5.81
C GLU A 285 17.14 41.54 4.87
N THR A 286 18.21 40.96 5.43
CA THR A 286 19.12 40.07 4.71
C THR A 286 18.41 38.83 4.21
N ILE A 287 17.61 38.18 5.06
CA ILE A 287 16.82 36.99 4.70
C ILE A 287 15.83 37.35 3.60
N CYS A 288 15.11 38.46 3.74
CA CYS A 288 14.14 38.86 2.74
C CYS A 288 14.76 39.10 1.38
N THR A 289 15.86 39.84 1.35
CA THR A 289 16.55 40.18 0.11
C THR A 289 17.07 38.93 -0.59
N LYS A 290 17.64 37.99 0.17
CA LYS A 290 18.12 36.70 -0.33
C LYS A 290 16.99 35.84 -0.88
N LEU A 291 15.91 35.65 -0.12
CA LEU A 291 14.76 34.83 -0.53
C LEU A 291 14.07 35.43 -1.76
N ALA A 292 13.82 36.73 -1.78
CA ALA A 292 13.19 37.41 -2.90
C ALA A 292 14.03 37.32 -4.17
N THR A 293 15.34 37.55 -4.08
CA THR A 293 16.25 37.48 -5.24
C THR A 293 16.30 36.07 -5.82
N ASN A 294 16.47 35.06 -4.97
CA ASN A 294 16.60 33.69 -5.43
C ASN A 294 15.28 33.15 -5.99
N LEU A 295 14.15 33.46 -5.36
CA LEU A 295 12.84 32.99 -5.82
C LEU A 295 12.41 33.66 -7.14
N ASP A 296 12.68 34.95 -7.31
CA ASP A 296 12.37 35.68 -8.57
C ASP A 296 13.23 35.16 -9.74
N ASN A 297 14.51 34.89 -9.49
CA ASN A 297 15.45 34.37 -10.50
C ASN A 297 15.39 32.85 -10.70
N LEU A 298 14.73 32.09 -9.82
CA LEU A 298 14.79 30.62 -9.78
C LEU A 298 14.51 29.95 -11.13
N SER A 299 13.54 30.48 -11.87
CA SER A 299 13.16 29.99 -13.21
C SER A 299 14.30 30.01 -14.24
N SER A 300 15.31 30.86 -14.03
CA SER A 300 16.49 31.02 -14.90
C SER A 300 17.71 30.21 -14.44
N MET A 301 17.68 29.64 -13.23
CA MET A 301 18.79 28.89 -12.63
C MET A 301 18.87 27.45 -13.16
N THR A 302 19.07 27.29 -14.46
CA THR A 302 19.14 25.97 -15.12
C THR A 302 20.38 25.15 -14.73
N SER A 303 21.39 25.78 -14.12
CA SER A 303 22.55 25.10 -13.52
C SER A 303 22.17 24.14 -12.39
N ILE A 304 21.05 24.40 -11.69
CA ILE A 304 20.52 23.54 -10.62
C ILE A 304 19.78 22.33 -11.23
N SER A 305 18.81 22.62 -12.10
CA SER A 305 18.07 21.60 -12.84
C SER A 305 17.30 22.24 -14.00
N ALA A 306 17.08 21.48 -15.07
CA ALA A 306 16.14 21.84 -16.13
C ALA A 306 14.68 21.78 -15.65
N ASN A 307 14.38 20.99 -14.61
CA ASN A 307 13.04 20.82 -14.06
C ASN A 307 12.75 21.87 -12.99
N HIS A 308 11.71 22.68 -13.20
CA HIS A 308 11.31 23.73 -12.25
C HIS A 308 10.95 23.20 -10.86
N SER A 309 10.24 22.06 -10.78
CA SER A 309 9.89 21.44 -9.50
C SER A 309 11.12 21.01 -8.71
N GLU A 310 12.18 20.58 -9.40
CA GLU A 310 13.44 20.22 -8.73
C GLU A 310 14.17 21.47 -8.23
N ARG A 311 14.20 22.55 -9.02
CA ARG A 311 14.75 23.84 -8.55
C ARG A 311 14.01 24.34 -7.31
N CYS A 312 12.68 24.20 -7.28
CA CYS A 312 11.88 24.51 -6.10
C CYS A 312 12.29 23.65 -4.89
N SER A 313 12.52 22.35 -5.08
CA SER A 313 12.98 21.46 -4.01
C SER A 313 14.31 21.92 -3.39
N TYR A 314 15.33 22.18 -4.21
CA TYR A 314 16.61 22.73 -3.76
C TYR A 314 16.45 24.08 -3.05
N MET A 315 15.62 24.98 -3.61
CA MET A 315 15.35 26.28 -3.00
C MET A 315 14.66 26.15 -1.64
N ASN A 316 13.74 25.18 -1.47
CA ASN A 316 13.05 24.93 -0.21
C ASN A 316 14.04 24.52 0.88
N TYR A 317 14.89 23.51 0.63
CA TYR A 317 15.85 23.05 1.65
C TYR A 317 16.95 24.07 1.94
N TRP A 318 17.38 24.85 0.94
CA TRP A 318 18.27 25.99 1.17
C TRP A 318 17.61 27.06 2.07
N THR A 319 16.33 27.35 1.81
CA THR A 319 15.53 28.29 2.62
C THR A 319 15.39 27.80 4.06
N TYR A 320 15.09 26.52 4.26
CA TYR A 320 14.97 25.91 5.59
C TYR A 320 16.29 26.00 6.36
N ASN A 321 17.43 25.78 5.70
CA ASN A 321 18.73 25.93 6.33
C ASN A 321 18.99 27.37 6.80
N ILE A 322 18.67 28.38 5.98
CA ILE A 322 18.78 29.79 6.36
C ILE A 322 17.89 30.12 7.56
N ILE A 323 16.64 29.63 7.54
CA ILE A 323 15.69 29.85 8.64
C ILE A 323 16.25 29.22 9.91
N MET A 324 16.66 27.96 9.88
CA MET A 324 17.17 27.23 11.03
C MET A 324 18.42 27.90 11.63
N HIS A 325 19.40 28.29 10.81
CA HIS A 325 20.56 29.06 11.28
C HIS A 325 20.16 30.37 11.95
N THR A 326 19.15 31.07 11.43
CA THR A 326 18.67 32.31 12.00
C THR A 326 17.97 32.06 13.34
N LEU A 327 17.14 31.03 13.45
CA LEU A 327 16.42 30.69 14.68
C LEU A 327 17.35 30.21 15.79
N ASN A 328 18.40 29.45 15.46
CA ASN A 328 19.40 29.00 16.43
C ASN A 328 20.17 30.15 17.08
N SER A 329 20.20 31.33 16.43
CA SER A 329 20.81 32.55 17.00
C SER A 329 19.89 33.29 17.98
N ILE A 330 18.65 32.85 18.17
CA ILE A 330 17.62 33.53 18.97
C ILE A 330 17.26 32.65 20.19
N SER A 331 17.40 33.20 21.39
CA SER A 331 17.26 32.45 22.66
C SER A 331 15.81 32.26 23.14
N LYS A 332 14.81 32.81 22.46
CA LYS A 332 13.41 32.87 22.93
C LYS A 332 12.42 32.22 21.95
N ASN A 333 11.76 31.15 22.39
CA ASN A 333 10.77 30.40 21.59
C ASN A 333 9.64 31.25 20.98
N LYS A 334 9.15 32.28 21.70
CA LYS A 334 8.10 33.18 21.18
C LYS A 334 8.58 34.03 19.99
N GLU A 335 9.85 34.40 19.99
CA GLU A 335 10.47 35.19 18.93
C GLU A 335 10.73 34.32 17.68
N ASN A 336 11.05 33.04 17.88
CA ASN A 336 11.19 32.05 16.81
C ASN A 336 9.88 31.82 16.05
N ILE A 337 8.77 31.62 16.78
CA ILE A 337 7.44 31.46 16.16
C ILE A 337 7.04 32.71 15.37
N TYR A 338 7.30 33.89 15.93
CA TYR A 338 7.04 35.15 15.24
C TYR A 338 7.84 35.27 13.94
N LEU A 339 9.14 34.98 13.98
CA LEU A 339 10.01 35.05 12.80
C LEU A 339 9.60 34.05 11.72
N LEU A 340 9.25 32.82 12.10
CA LEU A 340 8.73 31.81 11.18
C LEU A 340 7.48 32.29 10.44
N ASN A 341 6.52 32.89 11.15
CA ASN A 341 5.31 33.44 10.54
C ASN A 341 5.63 34.60 9.58
N VAL A 342 6.57 35.47 9.93
CA VAL A 342 7.02 36.58 9.07
C VAL A 342 7.63 36.03 7.78
N ILE A 343 8.51 35.03 7.87
CA ILE A 343 9.16 34.42 6.70
C ILE A 343 8.14 33.66 5.85
N ASN A 344 7.20 32.95 6.46
CA ASN A 344 6.13 32.24 5.74
C ASN A 344 5.27 33.20 4.93
N ASN A 345 4.83 34.31 5.53
CA ASN A 345 4.06 35.35 4.86
C ASN A 345 4.86 36.00 3.72
N LEU A 346 6.16 36.21 3.92
CA LEU A 346 7.04 36.73 2.88
C LEU A 346 7.13 35.78 1.69
N LEU A 347 7.40 34.48 1.92
CA LEU A 347 7.46 33.49 0.83
C LEU A 347 6.13 33.41 0.09
N PHE A 348 5.01 33.42 0.81
CA PHE A 348 3.68 33.46 0.22
C PHE A 348 3.49 34.70 -0.67
N ASP A 349 3.84 35.89 -0.17
CA ASP A 349 3.70 37.15 -0.91
C ASP A 349 4.58 37.21 -2.17
N ILE A 350 5.83 36.73 -2.09
CA ILE A 350 6.71 36.66 -3.27
C ILE A 350 6.11 35.70 -4.28
N ASN A 351 5.75 34.50 -3.84
CA ASN A 351 5.26 33.43 -4.70
C ASN A 351 3.92 33.78 -5.35
N ASP A 352 3.03 34.51 -4.65
CA ASP A 352 1.75 34.94 -5.20
C ASP A 352 1.92 35.88 -6.40
N LYS A 353 2.90 36.79 -6.32
CA LYS A 353 3.24 37.77 -7.35
C LYS A 353 3.97 37.16 -8.57
N LEU A 354 4.43 35.91 -8.49
CA LEU A 354 5.11 35.25 -9.60
C LEU A 354 4.10 34.65 -10.61
N PRO A 355 4.46 34.53 -11.91
CA PRO A 355 3.70 33.76 -12.87
C PRO A 355 3.53 32.30 -12.41
N LYS A 356 2.42 31.65 -12.78
CA LYS A 356 2.03 30.32 -12.30
C LYS A 356 3.13 29.28 -12.49
N GLU A 357 3.79 29.29 -13.64
CA GLU A 357 4.87 28.39 -14.04
C GLU A 357 6.19 28.63 -13.30
N LYS A 358 6.32 29.76 -12.60
CA LYS A 358 7.49 30.11 -11.78
C LYS A 358 7.25 29.90 -10.28
N LYS A 359 6.01 29.63 -9.86
CA LYS A 359 5.67 29.42 -8.45
C LYS A 359 6.30 28.14 -7.90
N CYS A 360 6.64 28.15 -6.62
CA CYS A 360 7.06 26.98 -5.86
C CYS A 360 6.06 26.69 -4.73
N TYR A 361 5.94 25.42 -4.34
CA TYR A 361 5.16 25.05 -3.16
C TYR A 361 6.07 25.05 -1.94
N TYR A 362 5.71 25.86 -0.93
CA TYR A 362 6.42 25.97 0.34
C TYR A 362 5.55 25.44 1.47
N TYR A 363 6.17 24.75 2.42
CA TYR A 363 5.51 24.32 3.65
C TYR A 363 6.39 24.66 4.85
N ILE A 364 6.15 25.83 5.46
CA ILE A 364 6.81 26.21 6.70
C ILE A 364 5.97 25.74 7.88
N ASN A 365 6.46 24.76 8.63
CA ASN A 365 5.97 24.39 9.95
C ASN A 365 7.03 24.73 11.03
N ASN A 366 6.76 24.36 12.28
CA ASN A 366 7.66 24.58 13.41
C ASN A 366 8.52 23.35 13.76
N ASP A 367 8.57 22.35 12.88
CA ASP A 367 9.29 21.09 13.10
C ASP A 367 10.62 21.12 12.35
N LEU A 368 11.62 21.73 12.98
CA LEU A 368 12.94 21.98 12.39
C LEU A 368 13.71 20.67 12.14
N ASP A 369 13.57 19.70 13.04
CA ASP A 369 14.20 18.39 12.90
C ASP A 369 13.68 17.68 11.65
N LYS A 370 12.37 17.75 11.42
CA LYS A 370 11.78 17.22 10.19
C LYS A 370 12.35 17.84 8.92
N TRP A 371 12.61 19.16 8.89
CA TRP A 371 13.23 19.77 7.71
C TRP A 371 14.63 19.25 7.42
N LYS A 372 15.40 18.98 8.47
CA LYS A 372 16.73 18.37 8.34
C LYS A 372 16.60 16.97 7.75
N GLU A 373 15.73 16.13 8.29
CA GLU A 373 15.51 14.78 7.79
C GLU A 373 15.01 14.76 6.34
N GLU A 374 14.06 15.63 5.97
CA GLU A 374 13.56 15.75 4.58
C GLU A 374 14.68 16.19 3.62
N LYS A 375 15.53 17.14 4.03
CA LYS A 375 16.71 17.54 3.25
C LYS A 375 17.69 16.38 3.08
N ASP A 376 17.98 15.66 4.15
CA ASP A 376 18.96 14.58 4.14
C ASP A 376 18.49 13.42 3.24
N LEU A 377 17.19 13.12 3.24
CA LEU A 377 16.57 12.21 2.28
C LEU A 377 16.64 12.74 0.85
N HIS A 378 16.28 14.00 0.62
CA HIS A 378 16.38 14.64 -0.70
C HIS A 378 17.79 14.52 -1.28
N ASP A 379 18.80 14.91 -0.48
CA ASP A 379 20.20 14.88 -0.90
C ASP A 379 20.67 13.44 -1.14
N TYR A 380 20.24 12.48 -0.33
CA TYR A 380 20.50 11.06 -0.57
C TYR A 380 20.01 10.60 -1.95
N PHE A 381 18.73 10.84 -2.29
CA PHE A 381 18.18 10.38 -3.57
C PHE A 381 18.83 11.08 -4.75
N LYS A 382 19.21 12.36 -4.62
CA LYS A 382 19.92 13.11 -5.66
C LYS A 382 21.34 12.60 -5.87
N ASN A 383 22.06 12.28 -4.79
CA ASN A 383 23.43 11.78 -4.85
C ASN A 383 23.53 10.26 -5.06
N TYR A 384 22.42 9.52 -5.02
CA TYR A 384 22.43 8.05 -5.05
C TYR A 384 23.27 7.50 -6.20
N SER A 385 23.08 8.01 -7.42
CA SER A 385 23.80 7.50 -8.60
C SER A 385 25.30 7.73 -8.52
N ASP A 386 25.75 8.81 -7.89
CA ASP A 386 27.17 9.11 -7.78
C ASP A 386 27.82 8.31 -6.67
N ILE A 387 27.12 8.12 -5.55
CA ILE A 387 27.54 7.22 -4.48
C ILE A 387 27.61 5.77 -5.00
N ASP A 388 26.62 5.34 -5.78
CA ASP A 388 26.57 4.00 -6.37
C ASP A 388 27.76 3.70 -7.28
N LYS A 389 28.21 4.69 -8.07
CA LYS A 389 29.37 4.56 -8.95
C LYS A 389 30.67 4.36 -8.17
N ILE A 390 30.86 5.09 -7.07
CA ILE A 390 32.10 5.06 -6.28
C ILE A 390 32.09 4.01 -5.17
N ALA A 391 30.93 3.39 -4.89
CA ALA A 391 30.77 2.42 -3.81
C ALA A 391 31.79 1.26 -3.85
N PRO A 392 32.13 0.67 -5.03
CA PRO A 392 33.13 -0.39 -5.09
C PRO A 392 34.52 0.06 -4.61
N ASP A 393 34.93 1.28 -4.96
CA ASP A 393 36.23 1.87 -4.59
C ASP A 393 36.28 2.30 -3.12
N ASN A 394 35.11 2.49 -2.50
CA ASN A 394 34.96 2.86 -1.09
C ASN A 394 34.44 1.70 -0.24
N SER A 395 34.66 0.46 -0.70
CA SER A 395 34.32 -0.76 0.02
C SER A 395 34.91 -0.75 1.44
N LYS A 396 34.07 -1.04 2.44
CA LYS A 396 34.36 -1.03 3.88
C LYS A 396 34.77 0.33 4.44
N ASN A 397 34.45 1.44 3.76
CA ASN A 397 34.64 2.77 4.32
C ASN A 397 33.59 3.05 5.41
N THR A 398 34.05 3.34 6.63
CA THR A 398 33.19 3.52 7.81
C THR A 398 32.26 4.73 7.67
N ASP A 399 32.71 5.80 7.05
CA ASP A 399 31.95 7.05 6.95
C ASP A 399 30.74 6.87 6.01
N TYR A 400 30.96 6.25 4.85
CA TYR A 400 29.86 5.88 3.94
C TYR A 400 28.90 4.88 4.59
N CYS A 401 29.41 3.88 5.31
CA CYS A 401 28.55 2.92 5.99
C CYS A 401 27.71 3.56 7.10
N ASP A 402 28.28 4.49 7.87
CA ASP A 402 27.55 5.24 8.90
C ASP A 402 26.48 6.15 8.28
N TYR A 403 26.81 6.80 7.15
CA TYR A 403 25.84 7.55 6.36
C TYR A 403 24.67 6.68 5.88
N ILE A 404 24.94 5.51 5.32
CA ILE A 404 23.90 4.60 4.83
C ILE A 404 23.03 4.07 5.99
N ILE A 405 23.61 3.77 7.16
CA ILE A 405 22.83 3.40 8.36
C ILE A 405 21.87 4.51 8.75
N TYR A 406 22.35 5.75 8.78
CA TYR A 406 21.53 6.91 9.11
C TYR A 406 20.38 7.09 8.11
N ILE A 407 20.68 7.11 6.81
CA ILE A 407 19.64 7.24 5.78
C ILE A 407 18.65 6.08 5.83
N ASN A 408 19.09 4.85 6.12
CA ASN A 408 18.19 3.70 6.25
C ASN A 408 17.12 3.94 7.34
N SER A 409 17.50 4.56 8.46
CA SER A 409 16.56 4.90 9.53
C SER A 409 15.54 5.97 9.11
N LEU A 410 15.97 6.98 8.33
CA LEU A 410 15.06 7.97 7.76
C LEU A 410 14.16 7.33 6.70
N TYR A 411 14.72 6.49 5.84
CA TYR A 411 13.96 5.79 4.80
C TYR A 411 12.83 4.97 5.42
N GLU A 412 13.11 4.22 6.49
CA GLU A 412 12.11 3.48 7.28
C GLU A 412 11.03 4.39 7.89
N LYS A 413 11.44 5.53 8.48
CA LYS A 413 10.52 6.50 9.08
C LYS A 413 9.51 7.05 8.08
N TYR A 414 9.93 7.31 6.84
CA TYR A 414 9.14 8.03 5.85
C TYR A 414 8.48 7.15 4.79
N VAL A 415 8.99 5.94 4.48
CA VAL A 415 8.45 5.09 3.40
C VAL A 415 6.96 4.78 3.57
N HIS A 416 6.51 4.58 4.82
CA HIS A 416 5.12 4.24 5.13
C HIS A 416 4.14 5.42 5.03
N SER A 417 4.60 6.65 5.23
CA SER A 417 3.77 7.85 5.06
C SER A 417 3.86 8.44 3.65
N CYS A 418 4.95 8.17 2.93
CA CYS A 418 5.19 8.75 1.61
C CYS A 418 4.75 7.85 0.45
N CYS A 419 4.83 6.52 0.60
CA CYS A 419 4.64 5.59 -0.50
C CYS A 419 3.39 4.75 -0.35
N THR A 420 2.46 4.87 -1.30
CA THR A 420 1.30 4.00 -1.42
C THR A 420 1.46 3.08 -2.62
N TYR A 421 1.50 1.78 -2.38
CA TYR A 421 1.63 0.77 -3.45
C TYR A 421 0.29 0.15 -3.79
N PHE A 422 0.20 -0.31 -5.03
CA PHE A 422 -0.90 -1.08 -5.58
C PHE A 422 -0.33 -2.32 -6.25
N PHE A 423 -1.11 -3.40 -6.33
CA PHE A 423 -0.60 -4.65 -6.88
C PHE A 423 -0.35 -4.56 -8.39
N ASN A 424 -1.29 -3.96 -9.12
CA ASN A 424 -1.28 -3.86 -10.59
C ASN A 424 -1.27 -2.42 -11.12
N ASN A 425 -1.11 -1.43 -10.25
CA ASN A 425 -1.09 -0.01 -10.63
C ASN A 425 0.22 0.67 -10.22
N PRO A 426 0.59 1.79 -10.87
CA PRO A 426 1.71 2.61 -10.43
C PRO A 426 1.56 3.01 -8.96
N TYR A 427 2.69 3.07 -8.24
CA TYR A 427 2.69 3.59 -6.89
C TYR A 427 2.35 5.09 -6.88
N TRP A 428 1.83 5.54 -5.76
CA TRP A 428 1.67 6.95 -5.46
C TRP A 428 2.73 7.39 -4.45
N ASN A 429 3.31 8.56 -4.68
CA ASN A 429 4.28 9.18 -3.78
C ASN A 429 3.75 10.55 -3.35
N ASP A 430 3.45 10.69 -2.06
CA ASP A 430 2.96 11.95 -1.48
C ASP A 430 4.10 12.92 -1.14
N CYS A 431 5.34 12.42 -1.06
CA CYS A 431 6.53 13.15 -0.66
C CYS A 431 7.52 13.37 -1.82
N LYS A 432 7.02 13.60 -3.04
CA LYS A 432 7.86 13.71 -4.26
C LYS A 432 8.99 14.75 -4.17
N ALA A 433 8.89 15.70 -3.25
CA ALA A 433 9.91 16.72 -3.01
C ALA A 433 11.18 16.16 -2.36
N TYR A 434 11.13 15.08 -1.59
CA TYR A 434 12.33 14.53 -0.92
C TYR A 434 12.42 13.02 -0.87
N PHE A 435 11.35 12.29 -1.21
CA PHE A 435 11.33 10.85 -1.09
C PHE A 435 11.20 10.19 -2.45
N ASN A 436 11.89 9.08 -2.66
CA ASN A 436 11.69 8.20 -3.81
C ASN A 436 11.23 6.81 -3.36
N CYS A 437 10.10 6.35 -3.93
CA CYS A 437 9.48 5.07 -3.62
C CYS A 437 9.98 3.92 -4.52
N GLU A 438 10.92 4.15 -5.44
CA GLU A 438 11.47 3.05 -6.23
C GLU A 438 12.44 2.22 -5.39
N GLU A 439 12.24 0.89 -5.42
CA GLU A 439 13.01 -0.08 -4.63
C GLU A 439 14.52 -0.02 -4.89
N GLN A 440 14.94 0.46 -6.06
CA GLN A 440 16.35 0.63 -6.40
C GLN A 440 17.06 1.63 -5.48
N TYR A 441 16.34 2.59 -4.90
CA TYR A 441 16.90 3.58 -3.98
C TYR A 441 16.86 3.15 -2.51
N ASN A 442 16.51 1.89 -2.23
CA ASN A 442 16.58 1.34 -0.88
C ASN A 442 18.04 1.42 -0.36
N PRO A 443 18.31 2.06 0.79
CA PRO A 443 19.69 2.24 1.30
C PRO A 443 20.46 0.93 1.49
N HIS A 444 19.74 -0.18 1.71
CA HIS A 444 20.33 -1.51 1.78
C HIS A 444 21.11 -1.90 0.50
N ASN A 445 20.73 -1.38 -0.67
CA ASN A 445 21.44 -1.67 -1.92
C ASN A 445 22.86 -1.10 -1.90
N LEU A 446 23.03 0.14 -1.42
CA LEU A 446 24.35 0.76 -1.26
C LEU A 446 25.13 0.12 -0.11
N TYR A 447 24.45 -0.24 0.99
CA TYR A 447 25.05 -0.97 2.11
C TYR A 447 25.78 -2.24 1.64
N LEU A 448 25.13 -3.04 0.79
CA LEU A 448 25.73 -4.26 0.22
C LEU A 448 26.89 -3.94 -0.72
N LYS A 449 26.73 -2.94 -1.61
CA LYS A 449 27.78 -2.56 -2.57
C LYS A 449 29.03 -1.99 -1.90
N LEU A 450 28.85 -1.29 -0.79
CA LEU A 450 29.93 -0.79 0.07
C LEU A 450 30.54 -1.88 0.96
N ASN A 451 30.04 -3.13 0.91
CA ASN A 451 30.48 -4.23 1.77
C ASN A 451 30.49 -3.90 3.27
N CYS A 452 29.53 -3.10 3.72
CA CYS A 452 29.46 -2.66 5.12
C CYS A 452 29.28 -3.83 6.10
N GLN A 453 28.65 -4.93 5.68
CA GLN A 453 28.48 -6.16 6.47
C GLN A 453 29.79 -6.83 6.89
N GLU A 454 30.87 -6.56 6.16
CA GLU A 454 32.20 -7.14 6.40
C GLU A 454 32.99 -6.36 7.48
N LEU A 455 32.45 -5.25 7.97
CA LEU A 455 33.08 -4.47 9.04
C LEU A 455 32.95 -5.19 10.39
N SER A 456 34.00 -5.08 11.21
CA SER A 456 34.10 -5.79 12.49
C SER A 456 33.04 -5.36 13.50
N SER A 457 32.62 -4.09 13.48
CA SER A 457 31.66 -3.53 14.43
C SER A 457 30.24 -4.03 14.19
N ASP A 458 29.57 -4.48 15.27
CA ASP A 458 28.22 -5.04 15.21
C ASP A 458 27.16 -4.02 14.76
N LYS A 459 27.44 -2.70 14.89
CA LYS A 459 26.55 -1.66 14.37
C LYS A 459 26.33 -1.78 12.86
N PHE A 460 27.35 -2.25 12.12
CA PHE A 460 27.29 -2.43 10.68
C PHE A 460 26.67 -3.76 10.27
N LYS A 461 26.68 -4.79 11.12
CA LYS A 461 26.12 -6.11 10.79
C LYS A 461 24.59 -6.19 10.96
N THR A 462 23.99 -5.17 11.55
CA THR A 462 22.58 -5.18 11.97
C THR A 462 21.67 -4.35 11.07
N LEU A 463 22.18 -3.76 9.98
CA LEU A 463 21.34 -3.02 9.05
C LEU A 463 20.42 -4.00 8.30
N LYS A 464 19.12 -3.77 8.43
CA LYS A 464 18.09 -4.53 7.74
C LYS A 464 17.57 -3.76 6.55
N ARG A 465 17.19 -4.49 5.50
CA ARG A 465 16.51 -3.93 4.34
C ARG A 465 15.16 -3.38 4.75
N VAL A 466 14.91 -2.10 4.47
CA VAL A 466 13.58 -1.53 4.69
C VAL A 466 12.63 -2.07 3.63
N THR A 467 11.64 -2.83 4.05
CA THR A 467 10.58 -3.30 3.17
C THR A 467 9.62 -2.19 2.77
N THR A 468 9.08 -2.30 1.57
CA THR A 468 8.02 -1.41 1.11
C THR A 468 6.65 -1.76 1.74
N PRO A 469 5.79 -0.75 1.99
CA PRO A 469 4.42 -0.95 2.41
C PRO A 469 3.67 -1.98 1.56
N VAL A 470 2.90 -2.84 2.24
CA VAL A 470 1.98 -3.77 1.58
C VAL A 470 1.00 -2.98 0.71
N PRO A 471 0.74 -3.41 -0.54
CA PRO A 471 -0.24 -2.74 -1.39
C PRO A 471 -1.60 -2.57 -0.72
N ILE A 472 -2.21 -1.39 -0.85
CA ILE A 472 -3.47 -1.08 -0.16
C ILE A 472 -4.64 -1.92 -0.67
N ASP A 473 -4.56 -2.38 -1.92
CA ASP A 473 -5.51 -3.27 -2.58
C ASP A 473 -5.25 -4.76 -2.29
N TYR A 474 -4.28 -5.10 -1.43
CA TYR A 474 -3.87 -6.48 -1.15
C TYR A 474 -5.04 -7.39 -0.75
N LYS A 475 -5.90 -6.96 0.20
CA LYS A 475 -7.07 -7.77 0.62
C LYS A 475 -8.05 -8.02 -0.52
N VAL A 476 -8.28 -7.02 -1.39
CA VAL A 476 -9.18 -7.15 -2.54
C VAL A 476 -8.60 -8.11 -3.57
N ILE A 477 -7.29 -8.02 -3.84
CA ILE A 477 -6.59 -8.95 -4.73
C ILE A 477 -6.66 -10.38 -4.18
N LEU A 478 -6.47 -10.57 -2.87
CA LEU A 478 -6.57 -11.87 -2.21
C LEU A 478 -7.95 -12.50 -2.43
N LEU A 479 -9.02 -11.74 -2.16
CA LEU A 479 -10.40 -12.17 -2.38
C LEU A 479 -10.68 -12.48 -3.87
N THR A 480 -10.12 -11.68 -4.78
CA THR A 480 -10.26 -11.90 -6.22
C THR A 480 -9.54 -13.16 -6.68
N LYS A 481 -8.36 -13.49 -6.12
CA LYS A 481 -7.64 -14.74 -6.41
C LYS A 481 -8.41 -15.98 -5.94
N MET A 482 -9.24 -15.84 -4.91
CA MET A 482 -10.13 -16.91 -4.44
C MET A 482 -11.40 -17.06 -5.30
N SER A 483 -11.85 -15.99 -5.95
CA SER A 483 -13.15 -15.91 -6.67
C SER A 483 -13.42 -16.93 -7.80
N PRO A 484 -12.45 -17.44 -8.59
CA PRO A 484 -12.74 -18.50 -9.56
C PRO A 484 -13.37 -19.74 -8.92
N PHE A 485 -13.16 -19.94 -7.61
CA PHE A 485 -13.74 -21.03 -6.82
C PHE A 485 -15.09 -20.67 -6.15
N PHE A 486 -15.46 -19.38 -6.09
CA PHE A 486 -16.59 -18.85 -5.30
C PHE A 486 -17.69 -18.18 -6.13
N GLN A 487 -17.81 -18.50 -7.42
CA GLN A 487 -18.78 -17.87 -8.34
C GLN A 487 -20.25 -17.85 -7.85
N ASN A 488 -20.64 -18.60 -6.81
CA ASN A 488 -22.04 -18.72 -6.40
C ASN A 488 -22.42 -18.17 -5.00
N ILE A 489 -21.53 -17.64 -4.15
CA ILE A 489 -21.91 -17.37 -2.73
C ILE A 489 -21.75 -15.91 -2.23
N ASN A 490 -20.90 -15.06 -2.82
CA ASN A 490 -20.51 -13.79 -2.16
C ASN A 490 -21.08 -12.47 -2.72
N LEU A 491 -21.99 -12.49 -3.70
CA LEU A 491 -22.60 -11.23 -4.20
C LEU A 491 -23.59 -10.60 -3.22
N ILE A 492 -24.12 -11.36 -2.25
CA ILE A 492 -25.16 -10.90 -1.30
C ILE A 492 -24.54 -10.27 -0.04
N SER A 493 -23.28 -10.57 0.27
CA SER A 493 -22.59 -10.14 1.50
C SER A 493 -21.79 -8.85 1.36
N ASP A 494 -21.63 -8.31 0.15
CA ASP A 494 -20.99 -7.03 -0.09
C ASP A 494 -22.00 -5.87 0.09
N PRO A 495 -21.71 -4.85 0.93
CA PRO A 495 -22.63 -3.75 1.20
C PRO A 495 -23.03 -2.94 -0.05
N PHE A 496 -22.12 -2.79 -1.02
CA PHE A 496 -22.41 -2.08 -2.27
C PHE A 496 -23.41 -2.89 -3.11
N TYR A 497 -23.14 -4.19 -3.29
CA TYR A 497 -24.01 -5.06 -4.07
C TYR A 497 -25.38 -5.24 -3.43
N MET A 498 -25.45 -5.43 -2.11
CA MET A 498 -26.71 -5.48 -1.36
C MET A 498 -27.55 -4.22 -1.57
N PHE A 499 -26.92 -3.03 -1.51
CA PHE A 499 -27.61 -1.77 -1.75
C PHE A 499 -28.08 -1.64 -3.21
N THR A 500 -27.25 -1.99 -4.19
CA THR A 500 -27.68 -2.00 -5.61
C THR A 500 -28.81 -3.00 -5.86
N PHE A 501 -28.74 -4.23 -5.36
CA PHE A 501 -29.81 -5.20 -5.55
C PHE A 501 -31.11 -4.77 -4.88
N GLY A 502 -31.04 -4.20 -3.68
CA GLY A 502 -32.21 -3.63 -2.99
C GLY A 502 -32.84 -2.48 -3.79
N THR A 503 -32.03 -1.53 -4.27
CA THR A 503 -32.52 -0.39 -5.05
C THR A 503 -33.10 -0.80 -6.40
N PHE A 504 -32.44 -1.70 -7.14
CA PHE A 504 -32.94 -2.20 -8.43
C PHE A 504 -34.20 -3.07 -8.27
N SER A 505 -34.31 -3.86 -7.19
CA SER A 505 -35.52 -4.64 -6.89
C SER A 505 -36.71 -3.72 -6.59
N LEU A 506 -36.51 -2.66 -5.81
CA LEU A 506 -37.53 -1.64 -5.56
C LEU A 506 -37.97 -0.96 -6.86
N LEU A 507 -37.04 -0.55 -7.72
CA LEU A 507 -37.35 0.03 -9.03
C LEU A 507 -38.14 -0.92 -9.92
N GLY A 508 -37.79 -2.22 -9.91
CA GLY A 508 -38.53 -3.27 -10.61
C GLY A 508 -39.96 -3.41 -10.09
N ILE A 509 -40.16 -3.39 -8.78
CA ILE A 509 -41.51 -3.43 -8.16
C ILE A 509 -42.32 -2.20 -8.59
N PHE A 510 -41.75 -0.99 -8.55
CA PHE A 510 -42.44 0.22 -9.01
C PHE A 510 -42.81 0.18 -10.49
N LEU A 511 -41.94 -0.37 -11.35
CA LEU A 511 -42.23 -0.58 -12.78
C LEU A 511 -43.39 -1.57 -12.99
N ILE A 512 -43.38 -2.69 -12.27
CA ILE A 512 -44.47 -3.68 -12.34
C ILE A 512 -45.78 -3.07 -11.84
N LEU A 513 -45.77 -2.36 -10.71
CA LEU A 513 -46.95 -1.67 -10.19
C LEU A 513 -47.47 -0.59 -11.15
N PHE A 514 -46.58 0.14 -11.82
CA PHE A 514 -46.96 1.12 -12.84
C PHE A 514 -47.63 0.47 -14.06
N ILE A 515 -47.09 -0.65 -14.54
CA ILE A 515 -47.69 -1.44 -15.63
C ILE A 515 -49.05 -1.99 -15.18
N LEU A 516 -49.14 -2.60 -14.00
CA LEU A 516 -50.40 -3.11 -13.46
C LEU A 516 -51.42 -2.00 -13.23
N TYR A 517 -51.02 -0.81 -12.76
CA TYR A 517 -51.90 0.36 -12.64
C TYR A 517 -52.43 0.82 -13.99
N LYS A 518 -51.56 0.90 -15.00
CA LYS A 518 -51.91 1.36 -16.35
C LYS A 518 -52.79 0.35 -17.12
N PHE A 519 -52.59 -0.95 -16.87
CA PHE A 519 -53.24 -2.03 -17.63
C PHE A 519 -54.27 -2.85 -16.83
N SER A 520 -54.46 -2.61 -15.53
CA SER A 520 -55.57 -3.19 -14.77
C SER A 520 -56.87 -2.41 -14.98
N PRO A 521 -58.03 -3.08 -14.99
CA PRO A 521 -59.34 -2.44 -15.17
C PRO A 521 -59.69 -1.38 -14.10
N ALA A 522 -58.97 -1.36 -12.98
CA ALA A 522 -59.16 -0.41 -11.88
C ALA A 522 -58.74 1.04 -12.24
N GLY A 523 -57.82 1.26 -13.18
CA GLY A 523 -57.41 2.60 -13.63
C GLY A 523 -58.53 3.37 -14.36
N ARG A 524 -59.51 2.65 -14.92
CA ARG A 524 -60.71 3.23 -15.56
C ARG A 524 -61.79 3.70 -14.56
N ARG A 525 -61.70 3.36 -13.27
CA ARG A 525 -62.72 3.79 -12.28
C ARG A 525 -62.49 5.21 -11.74
N PHE A 526 -61.28 5.76 -11.83
CA PHE A 526 -60.97 7.12 -11.41
C PHE A 526 -61.11 8.18 -12.51
N SER A 527 -61.44 7.79 -13.76
CA SER A 527 -61.61 8.73 -14.89
C SER A 527 -63.07 8.98 -15.31
N LYS A 528 -64.07 8.56 -14.53
CA LYS A 528 -65.47 8.88 -14.81
C LYS A 528 -65.80 10.33 -14.45
N LYS A 529 -65.65 11.23 -15.43
CA LYS A 529 -66.16 12.61 -15.41
C LYS A 529 -67.69 12.63 -15.28
N GLN A 530 -68.23 13.42 -14.35
CA GLN A 530 -69.63 13.88 -14.40
C GLN A 530 -69.77 15.07 -15.37
N PRO A 531 -70.91 15.22 -16.08
CA PRO A 531 -71.09 16.24 -17.11
C PRO A 531 -71.80 17.50 -16.58
N LYS A 532 -71.38 18.69 -17.01
CA LYS A 532 -72.23 19.89 -17.05
C LYS A 532 -72.09 20.59 -18.41
N ASN A 533 -73.21 20.71 -19.13
CA ASN A 533 -73.38 21.44 -20.38
C ASN A 533 -73.27 22.96 -20.13
N LYS A 534 -72.23 23.59 -20.70
CA LYS A 534 -72.20 24.54 -21.84
C LYS A 534 -72.85 25.92 -21.64
N GLN A 535 -72.00 26.96 -21.59
CA GLN A 535 -72.20 28.20 -22.34
C GLN A 535 -70.96 28.47 -23.19
N LYS A 536 -71.16 28.72 -24.48
CA LYS A 536 -70.12 29.13 -25.43
C LYS A 536 -69.85 30.63 -25.22
N ILE A 537 -68.60 31.01 -25.02
CA ILE A 537 -68.11 32.36 -25.31
C ILE A 537 -67.02 32.20 -26.37
N THR A 538 -67.32 32.68 -27.57
CA THR A 538 -66.35 32.96 -28.64
C THR A 538 -65.55 34.19 -28.27
N HIS A 539 -64.22 34.12 -28.33
CA HIS A 539 -63.39 35.32 -28.44
C HIS A 539 -62.71 35.35 -29.81
N ASN A 540 -63.32 36.16 -30.67
CA ASN A 540 -62.66 36.93 -31.70
C ASN A 540 -61.97 38.15 -31.06
N LEU A 541 -60.91 38.62 -31.72
CA LEU A 541 -60.29 39.96 -31.67
C LEU A 541 -59.29 40.29 -30.54
N ASN A 542 -58.07 40.58 -31.02
CA ASN A 542 -57.33 41.83 -30.88
C ASN A 542 -56.64 42.20 -29.56
N GLU A 543 -55.35 42.56 -29.73
CA GLU A 543 -54.62 43.53 -28.91
C GLU A 543 -55.42 44.83 -28.72
N PRO A 544 -55.09 45.62 -27.68
CA PRO A 544 -54.22 46.77 -27.97
C PRO A 544 -53.13 47.01 -26.93
N ASN A 545 -51.92 47.22 -27.45
CA ASN A 545 -50.98 48.29 -27.12
C ASN A 545 -51.12 49.06 -25.80
N ARG A 546 -49.98 49.13 -25.08
CA ARG A 546 -49.40 50.41 -24.64
C ARG A 546 -47.87 50.35 -24.68
N GLN A 547 -47.29 51.20 -25.53
CA GLN A 547 -45.88 51.65 -25.58
C GLN A 547 -45.52 52.32 -24.22
N THR A 548 -44.27 52.40 -23.73
CA THR A 548 -43.03 52.88 -24.37
C THR A 548 -41.74 52.41 -23.65
N SER A 549 -40.77 51.99 -24.48
CA SER A 549 -39.27 51.93 -24.44
C SER A 549 -38.44 52.87 -23.52
N PRO A 550 -37.06 52.86 -23.55
CA PRO A 550 -36.08 51.85 -24.01
C PRO A 550 -34.76 51.75 -23.16
N LYS A 551 -33.91 50.73 -23.41
CA LYS A 551 -32.53 50.95 -23.92
C LYS A 551 -31.80 49.68 -24.41
N LYS A 552 -31.60 49.70 -25.74
CA LYS A 552 -30.49 49.23 -26.60
C LYS A 552 -30.20 47.74 -26.84
N GLU A 553 -30.43 47.40 -28.10
CA GLU A 553 -30.13 46.23 -28.92
C GLU A 553 -28.64 45.86 -29.00
N VAL A 554 -28.38 44.56 -29.21
CA VAL A 554 -27.45 44.08 -30.24
C VAL A 554 -28.10 42.87 -30.93
N ASN A 555 -28.39 43.01 -32.23
CA ASN A 555 -28.91 41.98 -33.12
C ASN A 555 -27.79 41.03 -33.58
N TYR A 556 -28.04 39.72 -33.63
CA TYR A 556 -27.49 38.85 -34.68
C TYR A 556 -28.47 37.76 -35.10
N VAL A 557 -28.48 37.53 -36.41
CA VAL A 557 -29.51 36.91 -37.25
C VAL A 557 -29.48 35.37 -37.21
N ASN A 558 -30.66 34.75 -37.12
CA ASN A 558 -30.88 33.32 -37.33
C ASN A 558 -30.77 32.95 -38.83
N LYS A 559 -30.11 31.84 -39.15
CA LYS A 559 -30.42 31.08 -40.37
C LYS A 559 -30.46 29.57 -40.12
N SER A 560 -31.52 28.99 -40.66
CA SER A 560 -32.11 27.67 -40.42
C SER A 560 -31.27 26.47 -40.86
N SER A 561 -31.52 25.35 -40.18
CA SER A 561 -31.01 24.00 -40.43
C SER A 561 -31.34 23.45 -41.83
N LYS A 562 -30.34 22.87 -42.48
CA LYS A 562 -30.50 21.79 -43.47
C LYS A 562 -29.61 20.62 -43.09
N LYS A 563 -30.21 19.43 -43.08
CA LYS A 563 -29.59 18.14 -42.78
C LYS A 563 -28.55 17.79 -43.84
N GLU A 564 -27.28 17.68 -43.47
CA GLU A 564 -26.29 16.93 -44.24
C GLU A 564 -25.43 16.05 -43.32
N ARG A 565 -25.12 14.85 -43.80
CA ARG A 565 -24.36 13.80 -43.10
C ARG A 565 -22.90 14.21 -42.96
N ILE A 566 -22.41 14.24 -41.73
CA ILE A 566 -20.99 14.48 -41.43
C ILE A 566 -20.18 13.25 -41.89
N ARG A 567 -19.23 13.45 -42.81
CA ARG A 567 -18.13 12.52 -43.08
C ARG A 567 -16.88 13.04 -42.37
N ILE A 568 -16.34 12.25 -41.45
CA ILE A 568 -15.10 12.56 -40.73
C ILE A 568 -13.95 11.94 -41.52
N ALA A 569 -12.98 12.77 -41.92
CA ALA A 569 -11.65 12.32 -42.33
C ALA A 569 -10.66 12.71 -41.23
N TYR A 570 -9.77 11.79 -40.87
CA TYR A 570 -8.71 12.02 -39.90
C TYR A 570 -7.57 12.82 -40.56
N GLN A 571 -7.10 13.87 -39.90
CA GLN A 571 -5.76 14.39 -40.11
C GLN A 571 -4.93 14.16 -38.85
N THR A 572 -3.81 13.48 -39.05
CA THR A 572 -2.68 13.33 -38.14
C THR A 572 -1.93 14.65 -38.01
N THR A 573 -1.69 15.05 -36.76
CA THR A 573 -0.44 15.66 -36.29
C THR A 573 -0.24 15.28 -34.85
#